data_AF-U2P2V5-F1
#
_entry.id   AF-U2P2V5-F1
#
_cell.length_a   1.000
_cell.length_b   1.000
_cell.length_c   1.000
_cell.angle_alpha   90.00
_cell.angle_beta   90.00
_cell.angle_gamma   90.00
#
_symmetry.space_group_name_H-M   'P 1'
#
loop_
_entity.id
_entity.type
_entity.pdbx_description
1 polymer ?
#
loop_
_entity_poly.entity_id
_entity_poly.type
_entity_poly.pdbx_seq_one_letter_code
_entity_poly.pdbx_strand_id
1 'polypeptide(L)'
;MNRNFSLSISENKKIELTPTQIRAIESIGEWEFLIITDEELVDTLRHGFFGDSELVRIYYGTLRLGFDLKDAAPGWLKVDHDTIKATLPPIRLLDKDFIDEAKTRPFHESGTWDERARGRLYDKAYRAMLKRCMTPANIRSAEENAGRQFDRLLTAMGFTFVQVRFHDESKERR
;
A
#
# COMPACT_ATOMS: atom_id res chain seq x y z
N MET A 1 -1.44 52.83 -45.03
CA MET A 1 -2.06 51.49 -45.18
C MET A 1 -1.01 50.45 -44.78
N ASN A 2 -1.07 49.93 -43.56
CA ASN A 2 -1.52 48.57 -43.16
C ASN A 2 -0.29 47.71 -42.84
N ARG A 3 -0.17 46.91 -41.77
CA ARG A 3 -0.96 46.68 -40.55
C ARG A 3 -0.02 45.93 -39.61
N ASN A 4 0.08 46.35 -38.36
CA ASN A 4 0.68 45.54 -37.29
C ASN A 4 -0.14 44.26 -37.09
N PHE A 5 0.53 43.13 -36.91
CA PHE A 5 -0.06 41.94 -36.32
C PHE A 5 0.92 41.37 -35.30
N SER A 6 0.83 41.86 -34.06
CA SER A 6 1.44 41.20 -32.91
C SER A 6 0.49 40.10 -32.45
N LEU A 7 0.82 38.84 -32.74
CA LEU A 7 0.14 37.69 -32.14
C LEU A 7 0.62 37.57 -30.68
N SER A 8 -0.15 38.10 -29.75
CA SER A 8 -0.04 37.73 -28.34
C SER A 8 -0.82 36.43 -28.14
N ILE A 9 -0.12 35.29 -28.14
CA ILE A 9 -0.69 34.04 -27.61
C ILE A 9 -0.63 34.14 -26.09
N SER A 10 -1.68 34.67 -25.51
CA SER A 10 -2.03 34.44 -24.11
C SER A 10 -3.11 33.37 -24.09
N GLU A 11 -2.74 32.12 -24.34
CA GLU A 11 -3.64 30.99 -24.14
C GLU A 11 -3.48 30.50 -22.70
N ASN A 12 -4.16 31.19 -21.77
CA ASN A 12 -4.31 30.71 -20.39
C ASN A 12 -5.36 29.59 -20.40
N LYS A 13 -5.01 28.44 -21.02
CA LYS A 13 -5.82 27.23 -20.95
C LYS A 13 -5.76 26.75 -19.51
N LYS A 14 -6.81 27.03 -18.75
CA LYS A 14 -7.02 26.37 -17.45
C LYS A 14 -7.01 24.86 -17.69
N ILE A 15 -5.99 24.19 -17.18
CA ILE A 15 -5.88 22.73 -17.25
C ILE A 15 -6.90 22.21 -16.24
N GLU A 16 -8.02 21.67 -16.73
CA GLU A 16 -9.04 21.08 -15.87
C GLU A 16 -9.02 19.57 -16.02
N LEU A 17 -8.98 18.85 -14.89
CA LEU A 17 -9.24 17.42 -14.86
C LEU A 17 -10.73 17.18 -15.08
N THR A 18 -11.06 16.43 -16.11
CA THR A 18 -12.45 16.03 -16.33
C THR A 18 -12.89 15.02 -15.26
N PRO A 19 -14.15 15.03 -14.82
CA PRO A 19 -14.68 14.01 -13.91
C PRO A 19 -14.47 12.57 -14.42
N THR A 20 -14.42 12.38 -15.74
CA THR A 20 -14.15 11.08 -16.35
C THR A 20 -12.70 10.63 -16.14
N GLN A 21 -11.72 11.54 -16.21
CA GLN A 21 -10.32 11.23 -15.91
C GLN A 21 -10.14 10.89 -14.42
N ILE A 22 -10.78 11.63 -13.52
CA ILE A 22 -10.73 11.36 -12.08
C ILE A 22 -11.29 9.96 -11.80
N ARG A 23 -12.47 9.64 -12.34
CA ARG A 23 -13.08 8.30 -12.21
C ARG A 23 -12.22 7.19 -12.80
N ALA A 24 -11.52 7.46 -13.91
CA ALA A 24 -10.60 6.48 -14.49
C ALA A 24 -9.45 6.15 -13.52
N ILE A 25 -8.88 7.17 -12.87
CA ILE A 25 -7.83 6.97 -11.86
C ILE A 25 -8.39 6.21 -10.65
N GLU A 26 -9.56 6.62 -10.13
CA GLU A 26 -10.24 5.94 -9.01
C GLU A 26 -10.60 4.48 -9.33
N SER A 27 -10.97 4.18 -10.57
CA SER A 27 -11.41 2.84 -10.99
C SER A 27 -10.33 1.77 -10.94
N ILE A 28 -9.05 2.18 -10.91
CA ILE A 28 -7.92 1.27 -10.68
C ILE A 28 -8.07 0.60 -9.30
N GLY A 29 -8.64 1.32 -8.32
CA GLY A 29 -8.85 0.82 -6.97
C GLY A 29 -7.55 0.79 -6.19
N GLU A 30 -6.97 -0.40 -6.02
CA GLU A 30 -5.77 -0.60 -5.22
C GLU A 30 -4.50 -0.20 -5.96
N TRP A 31 -3.68 0.61 -5.29
CA TRP A 31 -2.36 1.00 -5.74
C TRP A 31 -1.30 0.51 -4.75
N GLU A 32 -0.30 -0.18 -5.27
CA GLU A 32 0.81 -0.74 -4.50
C GLU A 32 2.07 0.11 -4.68
N PHE A 33 2.75 0.40 -3.56
CA PHE A 33 3.93 1.26 -3.56
C PHE A 33 5.14 0.63 -2.91
N LEU A 34 4.96 -0.41 -2.09
CA LEU A 34 6.07 -1.14 -1.47
C LEU A 34 5.70 -2.62 -1.31
N ILE A 35 6.58 -3.51 -1.75
CA ILE A 35 6.48 -4.95 -1.55
C ILE A 35 7.61 -5.38 -0.61
N ILE A 36 7.28 -6.16 0.42
CA ILE A 36 8.25 -6.70 1.37
C ILE A 36 8.05 -8.22 1.40
N THR A 37 9.10 -8.96 1.08
CA THR A 37 9.15 -10.42 1.27
C THR A 37 9.76 -10.73 2.64
N ASP A 38 9.12 -11.59 3.41
CA ASP A 38 9.58 -11.98 4.75
C ASP A 38 9.51 -13.50 4.95
N GLU A 39 10.40 -14.03 5.77
CA GLU A 39 10.45 -15.43 6.17
C GLU A 39 10.37 -15.51 7.69
N GLU A 40 9.56 -16.43 8.21
CA GLU A 40 9.45 -16.63 9.65
C GLU A 40 9.49 -18.10 10.03
N LEU A 41 10.50 -18.45 10.84
CA LEU A 41 10.60 -19.75 11.49
C LEU A 41 9.86 -19.67 12.82
N VAL A 42 8.87 -20.54 12.99
CA VAL A 42 8.09 -20.65 14.23
C VAL A 42 8.07 -22.08 14.74
N ASP A 43 8.13 -22.20 16.05
CA ASP A 43 8.18 -23.44 16.80
C ASP A 43 7.04 -23.51 17.85
N THR A 44 6.67 -24.74 18.22
CA THR A 44 5.85 -25.04 19.40
C THR A 44 6.25 -26.39 19.99
N LEU A 45 6.15 -26.50 21.32
CA LEU A 45 6.45 -27.70 22.09
C LEU A 45 5.18 -28.18 22.80
N ARG A 46 4.98 -29.50 22.87
CA ARG A 46 3.94 -30.16 23.68
C ARG A 46 4.59 -31.23 24.55
N HIS A 47 4.56 -31.03 25.86
CA HIS A 47 5.01 -32.02 26.84
C HIS A 47 3.89 -33.05 27.09
N GLY A 48 4.22 -34.34 26.99
CA GLY A 48 3.28 -35.44 27.20
C GLY A 48 3.89 -36.60 28.00
N PHE A 49 3.05 -37.59 28.33
CA PHE A 49 3.44 -38.73 29.17
C PHE A 49 4.54 -39.62 28.55
N PHE A 50 4.71 -39.57 27.22
CA PHE A 50 5.71 -40.33 26.47
C PHE A 50 6.90 -39.49 25.97
N GLY A 51 7.08 -38.28 26.52
CA GLY A 51 8.13 -37.33 26.12
C GLY A 51 7.59 -36.10 25.38
N ASP A 52 8.52 -35.30 24.87
CA ASP A 52 8.25 -34.01 24.24
C ASP A 52 7.96 -34.18 22.74
N SER A 53 6.93 -33.49 22.25
CA SER A 53 6.65 -33.33 20.82
C SER A 53 7.03 -31.92 20.40
N GLU A 54 7.69 -31.77 19.25
CA GLU A 54 8.10 -30.49 18.68
C GLU A 54 7.53 -30.33 17.27
N LEU A 55 7.09 -29.11 16.93
CA LEU A 55 6.70 -28.73 15.58
C LEU A 55 7.32 -27.39 15.23
N VAL A 56 8.14 -27.39 14.18
CA VAL A 56 8.83 -26.21 13.64
C VAL A 56 8.50 -26.08 12.16
N ARG A 57 8.10 -24.89 11.73
CA ARG A 57 7.74 -24.58 10.34
C ARG A 57 8.36 -23.26 9.91
N ILE A 58 8.68 -23.15 8.63
CA ILE A 58 9.12 -21.90 7.99
C ILE A 58 7.98 -21.41 7.09
N TYR A 59 7.51 -20.20 7.36
CA TYR A 59 6.49 -19.50 6.58
C TYR A 59 7.14 -18.44 5.69
N TYR A 60 6.58 -18.24 4.50
CA TYR A 60 7.03 -17.25 3.52
C TYR A 60 5.89 -16.28 3.26
N GLY A 61 6.13 -14.98 3.40
CA GLY A 61 5.13 -13.93 3.23
C GLY A 61 5.55 -12.85 2.24
N THR A 62 4.58 -12.25 1.54
CA THR A 62 4.78 -11.07 0.67
C THR A 62 3.76 -10.00 1.02
N LEU A 63 4.19 -9.00 1.80
CA LEU A 63 3.33 -7.91 2.24
C LEU A 63 3.39 -6.76 1.23
N ARG A 64 2.20 -6.30 0.83
CA ARG A 64 2.02 -5.24 -0.17
C ARG A 64 1.41 -4.02 0.51
N LEU A 65 2.17 -2.93 0.57
CA LEU A 65 1.76 -1.67 1.17
C LEU A 65 1.29 -0.71 0.08
N GLY A 66 0.13 -0.12 0.31
CA GLY A 66 -0.60 0.64 -0.69
C GLY A 66 -1.84 1.32 -0.13
N PHE A 67 -2.71 1.82 -1.01
CA PHE A 67 -4.06 2.27 -0.64
C PHE A 67 -5.05 1.93 -1.74
N ASP A 68 -6.35 1.99 -1.43
CA ASP A 68 -7.41 1.94 -2.44
C ASP A 68 -7.97 3.35 -2.66
N LEU A 69 -7.98 3.83 -3.91
CA LEU A 69 -8.56 5.13 -4.25
C LEU A 69 -10.08 5.18 -4.11
N LYS A 70 -10.77 4.04 -3.98
CA LYS A 70 -12.18 4.01 -3.58
C LYS A 70 -12.37 4.55 -2.16
N ASP A 71 -11.33 4.52 -1.34
CA ASP A 71 -11.31 5.09 0.02
C ASP A 71 -10.97 6.60 0.00
N ALA A 72 -10.75 7.20 -1.17
CA ALA A 72 -10.40 8.61 -1.27
C ALA A 72 -11.58 9.52 -0.90
N ALA A 73 -11.32 10.53 -0.09
CA ALA A 73 -12.34 11.50 0.31
C ALA A 73 -12.85 12.31 -0.90
N PRO A 74 -14.12 12.79 -0.87
CA PRO A 74 -14.63 13.67 -1.90
C PRO A 74 -13.73 14.89 -2.13
N GLY A 75 -13.35 15.13 -3.38
CA GLY A 75 -12.43 16.21 -3.73
C GLY A 75 -10.99 15.94 -3.32
N TRP A 76 -10.55 14.68 -3.26
CA TRP A 76 -9.15 14.32 -3.05
C TRP A 76 -8.20 14.91 -4.10
N LEU A 77 -8.68 15.16 -5.33
CA LEU A 77 -8.02 15.98 -6.34
C LEU A 77 -8.67 17.36 -6.43
N LYS A 78 -7.86 18.42 -6.30
CA LYS A 78 -8.29 19.81 -6.50
C LYS A 78 -7.30 20.54 -7.37
N VAL A 79 -7.81 21.21 -8.39
CA VAL A 79 -7.03 22.10 -9.25
C VAL A 79 -7.16 23.54 -8.74
N ASP A 80 -6.03 24.21 -8.64
CA ASP A 80 -5.90 25.60 -8.24
C ASP A 80 -4.88 26.26 -9.18
N HIS A 81 -5.39 26.93 -10.22
CA HIS A 81 -4.58 27.52 -11.30
C HIS A 81 -3.68 26.49 -11.99
N ASP A 82 -2.36 26.60 -11.83
CA ASP A 82 -1.34 25.71 -12.40
C ASP A 82 -0.91 24.60 -11.42
N THR A 83 -1.52 24.58 -10.24
CA THR A 83 -1.23 23.64 -9.16
C THR A 83 -2.35 22.63 -8.99
N ILE A 84 -2.00 21.35 -8.96
CA ILE A 84 -2.91 20.28 -8.55
C ILE A 84 -2.54 19.76 -7.16
N LYS A 85 -3.54 19.67 -6.29
CA LYS A 85 -3.43 19.16 -4.93
C LYS A 85 -4.10 17.79 -4.87
N ALA A 86 -3.33 16.75 -4.55
CA ALA A 86 -3.79 15.39 -4.34
C ALA A 86 -3.71 15.03 -2.85
N THR A 87 -4.83 14.61 -2.25
CA THR A 87 -4.92 14.12 -0.87
C THR A 87 -5.24 12.64 -0.91
N LEU A 88 -4.20 11.81 -0.90
CA LEU A 88 -4.30 10.36 -1.05
C LEU A 88 -4.79 9.69 0.25
N PRO A 89 -5.46 8.53 0.17
CA PRO A 89 -5.76 7.73 1.35
C PRO A 89 -4.48 7.27 2.06
N PRO A 90 -4.55 6.94 3.36
CA PRO A 90 -3.39 6.48 4.11
C PRO A 90 -2.88 5.13 3.61
N ILE A 91 -1.57 4.91 3.73
CA ILE A 91 -0.95 3.61 3.40
C ILE A 91 -1.42 2.54 4.39
N ARG A 92 -1.89 1.42 3.85
CA ARG A 92 -2.29 0.21 4.55
C ARG A 92 -1.71 -1.04 3.89
N LEU A 93 -1.88 -2.17 4.55
CA LEU A 93 -1.71 -3.48 3.92
C LEU A 93 -2.86 -3.70 2.93
N LEU A 94 -2.53 -4.04 1.68
CA LEU A 94 -3.51 -4.33 0.63
C LEU A 94 -4.09 -5.73 0.78
N ASP A 95 -3.22 -6.72 0.96
CA ASP A 95 -3.60 -8.13 1.03
C ASP A 95 -3.31 -8.72 2.42
N LYS A 96 -4.35 -9.27 3.05
CA LYS A 96 -4.24 -9.96 4.35
C LYS A 96 -3.84 -11.43 4.18
N ASP A 97 -4.00 -12.02 3.00
CA ASP A 97 -3.60 -13.40 2.74
C ASP A 97 -2.16 -13.45 2.19
N PHE A 98 -1.26 -12.71 2.86
CA PHE A 98 0.11 -12.49 2.38
C PHE A 98 1.05 -13.68 2.60
N ILE A 99 0.67 -14.69 3.39
CA ILE A 99 1.48 -15.89 3.60
C ILE A 99 1.17 -16.91 2.52
N ASP A 100 2.22 -17.37 1.85
CA ASP A 100 2.13 -18.41 0.84
C ASP A 100 2.21 -19.78 1.51
N GLU A 101 1.05 -20.38 1.76
CA GLU A 101 0.96 -21.73 2.35
C GLU A 101 1.63 -22.80 1.49
N ALA A 102 1.62 -22.64 0.15
CA ALA A 102 2.26 -23.60 -0.75
C ALA A 102 3.80 -23.56 -0.65
N LYS A 103 4.37 -22.43 -0.24
CA LYS A 103 5.81 -22.29 0.06
C LYS A 103 6.16 -22.65 1.51
N THR A 104 5.18 -22.83 2.38
CA THR A 104 5.41 -23.18 3.79
C THR A 104 6.00 -24.58 3.91
N ARG A 105 7.07 -24.72 4.69
CA ARG A 105 7.84 -25.97 4.79
C ARG A 105 7.92 -26.45 6.23
N PRO A 106 7.80 -27.76 6.48
CA PRO A 106 8.21 -28.31 7.78
C PRO A 106 9.73 -28.17 7.92
N PHE A 107 10.19 -27.72 9.09
CA PHE A 107 11.61 -27.71 9.45
C PHE A 107 11.96 -28.88 10.37
N HIS A 108 11.14 -29.10 11.39
CA HIS A 108 11.23 -30.24 12.30
C HIS A 108 9.82 -30.62 12.77
N GLU A 109 9.52 -31.92 12.84
CA GLU A 109 8.25 -32.41 13.37
C GLU A 109 8.49 -33.73 14.11
N SER A 110 8.13 -33.77 15.39
CA SER A 110 8.12 -34.96 16.23
C SER A 110 6.77 -35.09 16.94
N GLY A 111 6.24 -36.31 17.01
CA GLY A 111 4.90 -36.59 17.53
C GLY A 111 3.77 -36.24 16.56
N THR A 112 2.53 -36.38 17.02
CA THR A 112 1.33 -36.13 16.20
C THR A 112 0.78 -34.73 16.45
N TRP A 113 0.60 -33.96 15.38
CA TRP A 113 0.07 -32.58 15.42
C TRP A 113 -1.24 -32.45 14.64
N ASP A 114 -2.20 -31.77 15.26
CA ASP A 114 -3.50 -31.47 14.67
C ASP A 114 -3.47 -30.15 13.87
N GLU A 115 -4.54 -29.90 13.12
CA GLU A 115 -4.65 -28.69 12.31
C GLU A 115 -4.68 -27.41 13.16
N ARG A 116 -5.20 -27.52 14.40
CA ARG A 116 -5.21 -26.38 15.33
C ARG A 116 -3.80 -25.97 15.73
N ALA A 117 -2.87 -26.92 15.92
CA ALA A 117 -1.48 -26.60 16.20
C ALA A 117 -0.79 -25.92 15.02
N ARG A 118 -1.05 -26.38 13.79
CA ARG A 118 -0.54 -25.75 12.57
C ARG A 118 -1.11 -24.34 12.38
N GLY A 119 -2.39 -24.14 12.65
CA GLY A 119 -3.03 -22.82 12.65
C GLY A 119 -2.43 -21.85 13.68
N ARG A 120 -2.08 -22.33 14.89
CA ARG A 120 -1.38 -21.48 15.88
C ARG A 120 0.01 -21.04 15.42
N LEU A 121 0.74 -21.91 14.71
CA LEU A 121 2.02 -21.55 14.11
C LEU A 121 1.84 -20.53 12.99
N TYR A 122 0.84 -20.71 12.13
CA TYR A 122 0.48 -19.73 11.11
C TYR A 122 0.19 -18.36 11.74
N ASP A 123 -0.65 -18.29 12.77
CA ASP A 123 -0.97 -17.05 13.48
C ASP A 123 0.27 -16.39 14.10
N LYS A 124 1.18 -17.18 14.67
CA LYS A 124 2.45 -16.71 15.24
C LYS A 124 3.30 -16.07 14.14
N ALA A 125 3.44 -16.74 13.00
CA ALA A 125 4.20 -16.24 11.87
C ALA A 125 3.57 -14.97 11.27
N TYR A 126 2.26 -14.98 11.05
CA TYR A 126 1.49 -13.85 10.55
C TYR A 126 1.71 -12.60 11.39
N ARG A 127 1.58 -12.69 12.71
CA ARG A 127 1.75 -11.55 13.61
C ARG A 127 3.19 -11.05 13.64
N ALA A 128 4.17 -11.95 13.60
CA ALA A 128 5.58 -11.59 13.58
C ALA A 128 5.95 -10.82 12.29
N MET A 129 5.57 -11.35 11.13
CA MET A 129 5.77 -10.71 9.83
C MET A 129 5.08 -9.35 9.76
N LEU A 130 3.80 -9.28 10.16
CA LEU A 130 3.04 -8.04 10.17
C LEU A 130 3.72 -6.97 11.04
N LYS A 131 4.18 -7.35 12.25
CA LYS A 131 4.86 -6.44 13.17
C LYS A 131 6.18 -5.91 12.59
N ARG A 132 6.95 -6.75 11.89
CA ARG A 132 8.22 -6.33 11.28
C ARG A 132 8.04 -5.50 10.01
N CYS A 133 6.97 -5.75 9.27
CA CYS A 133 6.75 -5.12 7.98
C CYS A 133 5.89 -3.85 8.05
N MET A 134 4.94 -3.75 8.99
CA MET A 134 4.11 -2.56 9.19
C MET A 134 4.79 -1.56 10.14
N THR A 135 6.00 -1.13 9.79
CA THR A 135 6.75 -0.12 10.56
C THR A 135 6.51 1.29 10.00
N PRO A 136 6.69 2.35 10.82
CA PRO A 136 6.62 3.73 10.33
C PRO A 136 7.60 4.03 9.18
N ALA A 137 8.76 3.35 9.16
CA ALA A 137 9.74 3.51 8.09
C ALA A 137 9.25 2.94 6.75
N ASN A 138 8.60 1.78 6.78
CA ASN A 138 8.03 1.15 5.58
C ASN A 138 6.81 1.93 5.07
N ILE A 139 5.95 2.41 5.99
CA ILE A 139 4.84 3.31 5.66
C ILE A 139 5.36 4.57 4.98
N ARG A 140 6.36 5.24 5.56
CA ARG A 140 6.97 6.43 4.95
C ARG A 140 7.58 6.14 3.58
N SER A 141 8.27 5.00 3.42
CA SER A 141 8.83 4.60 2.13
C SER A 141 7.73 4.40 1.08
N ALA A 142 6.60 3.79 1.46
CA ALA A 142 5.44 3.64 0.58
C ALA A 142 4.78 5.00 0.26
N GLU A 143 4.67 5.92 1.22
CA GLU A 143 4.18 7.29 0.99
C GLU A 143 5.08 8.07 0.02
N GLU A 144 6.40 7.98 0.18
CA GLU A 144 7.37 8.60 -0.72
C GLU A 144 7.27 8.00 -2.14
N ASN A 145 7.12 6.69 -2.25
CA ASN A 145 6.93 6.00 -3.52
C ASN A 145 5.61 6.44 -4.20
N ALA A 146 4.51 6.50 -3.44
CA ALA A 146 3.22 7.00 -3.90
C ALA A 146 3.30 8.46 -4.35
N GLY A 147 3.92 9.32 -3.55
CA GLY A 147 4.14 10.73 -3.88
C GLY A 147 4.84 10.90 -5.21
N ARG A 148 5.93 10.16 -5.45
CA ARG A 148 6.65 10.20 -6.73
C ARG A 148 5.84 9.66 -7.91
N GLN A 149 5.03 8.62 -7.71
CA GLN A 149 4.20 8.07 -8.77
C GLN A 149 3.06 9.03 -9.15
N PHE A 150 2.38 9.61 -8.16
CA PHE A 150 1.29 10.58 -8.40
C PHE A 150 1.80 11.91 -8.95
N ASP A 151 2.97 12.38 -8.51
CA ASP A 151 3.66 13.53 -9.11
C ASP A 151 3.85 13.31 -10.62
N ARG A 152 4.48 12.19 -11.01
CA ARG A 152 4.69 11.84 -12.42
C ARG A 152 3.39 11.70 -13.20
N LEU A 153 2.40 11.03 -12.63
CA LEU A 153 1.09 10.84 -13.26
C LEU A 153 0.44 12.19 -13.58
N LEU A 154 0.35 13.07 -12.58
CA LEU A 154 -0.35 14.35 -12.72
C LEU A 154 0.45 15.34 -13.59
N THR A 155 1.78 15.33 -13.52
CA THR A 155 2.61 16.09 -14.45
C THR A 155 2.44 15.62 -15.90
N ALA A 156 2.37 14.30 -16.14
CA ALA A 156 2.10 13.76 -17.47
C ALA A 156 0.71 14.15 -18.02
N MET A 157 -0.23 14.50 -17.13
CA MET A 157 -1.55 15.02 -17.49
C MET A 157 -1.56 16.54 -17.75
N GLY A 158 -0.42 17.22 -17.57
CA GLY A 158 -0.22 18.62 -17.93
C GLY A 158 -0.04 19.59 -16.77
N PHE A 159 -0.12 19.16 -15.51
CA PHE A 159 0.04 20.05 -14.36
C PHE A 159 1.51 20.37 -14.07
N THR A 160 1.85 21.65 -13.99
CA THR A 160 3.22 22.12 -13.72
C THR A 160 3.60 21.93 -12.26
N PHE A 161 2.68 22.22 -11.34
CA PHE A 161 2.94 22.09 -9.91
C PHE A 161 2.03 21.02 -9.30
N VAL A 162 2.63 19.99 -8.70
CA VAL A 162 1.89 18.92 -8.03
C VAL A 162 2.19 18.96 -6.54
N GLN A 163 1.14 18.89 -5.73
CA GLN A 163 1.24 18.78 -4.27
C GLN A 163 0.54 17.51 -3.82
N VAL A 164 1.30 16.49 -3.44
CA VAL A 164 0.77 15.25 -2.88
C VAL A 164 0.83 15.30 -1.36
N ARG A 165 -0.29 14.96 -0.72
CA ARG A 165 -0.44 14.80 0.72
C ARG A 165 -1.21 13.52 0.99
N PHE A 166 -1.11 13.02 2.21
CA PHE A 166 -1.90 11.88 2.68
C PHE A 166 -2.96 12.37 3.65
N HIS A 167 -4.12 11.72 3.63
CA HIS A 167 -5.18 11.96 4.58
C HIS A 167 -4.70 11.57 5.99
N ASP A 168 -4.97 12.43 6.96
CA ASP A 168 -4.57 12.25 8.34
C ASP A 168 -5.78 11.78 9.16
N GLU A 169 -5.93 10.46 9.31
CA GLU A 169 -7.02 9.84 10.08
C GLU A 169 -7.06 10.30 11.56
N SER A 170 -5.97 10.87 12.09
CA SER A 170 -5.91 11.32 13.48
C SER A 170 -6.76 12.57 13.75
N LYS A 171 -7.19 13.29 12.71
CA LYS A 171 -7.96 14.54 12.83
C LYS A 171 -9.47 14.35 12.89
N GLU A 172 -10.01 13.20 12.49
CA GLU A 172 -11.46 12.92 12.53
C GLU A 172 -11.94 12.38 13.87
N ARG A 173 -11.04 11.98 14.78
CA ARG A 173 -11.37 11.48 16.12
C ARG A 173 -11.41 12.57 17.20
N ARG A 174 -11.60 13.84 16.84
CA ARG A 174 -11.70 14.98 17.76
C ARG A 174 -13.03 15.71 17.63
#